data_AF-A0A4Q1QX66-F1
#
_entry.id   AF-A0A4Q1QX66-F1
#
_cell.length_a   1.000
_cell.length_b   1.000
_cell.length_c   1.000
_cell.angle_alpha   90.00
_cell.angle_beta   90.00
_cell.angle_gamma   90.00
#
_symmetry.space_group_name_H-M   'P 1'
#
loop_
_entity.id
_entity.type
_entity.pdbx_description
1 polymer ?
#
loop_
_entity_poly.entity_id
_entity_poly.type
_entity_poly.pdbx_seq_one_letter_code
_entity_poly.pdbx_strand_id
1 'polypeptide(L)'
;MATITSLVDTTTTTNQGKPGDTVQINGTGLSTTTRVNFGAAAVTPVSVTATLVTFVVPSTAPCSGQVSVSVTSSAGATSNALPFFVIATPTTTGLSVTCVSAATGGSVTLFGTNFLSGTQVGVGSVGNVAVTPTQASQVTFTAPANPGQVGTVSTQPVTITTAGGTSASGTTLVDYYLAPAITSVLPTSGTAGDQITVNGTGFVGVDTVTFTDSAAATATAVFNPVGAGQLVATVPGGLATGAGTITVHTCGGDSNAQAFTIT
;
A
#
# COMPACT_ATOMS: atom_id res chain seq x y z
N MET A 1 10.29 -22.94 -44.13
CA MET A 1 9.18 -22.19 -43.53
C MET A 1 9.54 -21.93 -42.08
N ALA A 2 9.20 -20.77 -41.52
CA ALA A 2 9.49 -20.46 -40.13
C ALA A 2 8.67 -21.37 -39.20
N THR A 3 9.34 -21.99 -38.23
CA THR A 3 8.69 -22.82 -37.21
C THR A 3 9.15 -22.35 -35.83
N ILE A 4 8.20 -21.97 -34.99
CA ILE A 4 8.46 -21.56 -33.61
C ILE A 4 8.34 -22.79 -32.70
N THR A 5 9.32 -23.00 -31.83
CA THR A 5 9.40 -24.14 -30.89
C THR A 5 9.20 -23.73 -29.44
N SER A 6 9.54 -22.49 -29.04
CA SER A 6 9.23 -21.98 -27.70
C SER A 6 9.11 -20.46 -27.65
N LEU A 7 8.39 -19.99 -26.63
CA LEU A 7 8.28 -18.58 -26.23
C LEU A 7 8.73 -18.47 -24.78
N VAL A 8 9.70 -17.60 -24.52
CA VAL A 8 10.31 -17.47 -23.19
C VAL A 8 10.52 -16.00 -22.86
N ASP A 9 9.91 -15.55 -21.77
CA ASP A 9 10.25 -14.28 -21.15
C ASP A 9 11.69 -14.31 -20.64
N THR A 10 12.49 -13.31 -21.01
CA THR A 10 13.92 -13.29 -20.71
C THR A 10 14.25 -13.13 -19.23
N THR A 11 13.32 -12.64 -18.43
CA THR A 11 13.51 -12.39 -16.99
C THR A 11 13.03 -13.56 -16.16
N THR A 12 11.84 -14.11 -16.48
CA THR A 12 11.22 -15.18 -15.70
C THR A 12 11.55 -16.57 -16.22
N THR A 13 12.06 -16.68 -17.45
CA THR A 13 12.28 -17.94 -18.16
C THR A 13 11.01 -18.79 -18.36
N THR A 14 9.84 -18.17 -18.26
CA THR A 14 8.53 -18.81 -18.47
C THR A 14 7.89 -18.33 -19.78
N ASN A 15 6.79 -18.96 -20.21
CA ASN A 15 5.99 -18.50 -21.34
C ASN A 15 4.93 -17.43 -20.95
N GLN A 16 5.20 -16.67 -19.90
CA GLN A 16 4.30 -15.67 -19.34
C GLN A 16 5.04 -14.38 -19.04
N GLY A 17 4.35 -13.24 -19.10
CA GLY A 17 4.94 -11.93 -18.82
C GLY A 17 3.89 -10.82 -18.87
N LYS A 18 4.32 -9.58 -18.69
CA LYS A 18 3.49 -8.37 -18.72
C LYS A 18 3.91 -7.44 -19.86
N PRO A 19 3.11 -6.41 -20.20
CA PRO A 19 3.52 -5.38 -21.15
C PRO A 19 4.89 -4.78 -20.80
N GLY A 20 5.74 -4.59 -21.80
CA GLY A 20 7.11 -4.09 -21.64
C GLY A 20 8.17 -5.16 -21.41
N ASP A 21 7.79 -6.39 -21.06
CA ASP A 21 8.77 -7.47 -20.92
C ASP A 21 9.35 -7.87 -22.29
N THR A 22 10.60 -8.35 -22.31
CA THR A 22 11.26 -8.86 -23.51
C THR A 22 11.11 -10.38 -23.61
N VAL A 23 10.57 -10.85 -24.73
CA VAL A 23 10.29 -12.25 -25.01
C VAL A 23 11.16 -12.76 -26.14
N GLN A 24 11.70 -13.97 -25.96
CA GLN A 24 12.42 -14.76 -26.95
C GLN A 24 11.49 -15.75 -27.63
N ILE A 25 11.55 -15.77 -28.96
CA ILE A 25 10.93 -16.75 -29.83
C ILE A 25 12.05 -17.65 -30.36
N ASN A 26 12.10 -18.90 -29.91
CA ASN A 26 13.06 -19.88 -30.43
C ASN A 26 12.43 -20.69 -31.55
N GLY A 27 13.23 -21.09 -32.54
CA GLY A 27 12.72 -21.85 -33.67
C GLY A 27 13.73 -22.10 -34.77
N THR A 28 13.22 -22.34 -35.98
CA THR A 28 14.01 -22.53 -37.20
C THR A 28 13.47 -21.67 -38.33
N GLY A 29 14.35 -21.26 -39.25
CA GLY A 29 13.97 -20.48 -40.43
C GLY A 29 13.47 -19.07 -40.12
N LEU A 30 13.93 -18.47 -39.01
CA LEU A 30 13.42 -17.19 -38.50
C LEU A 30 14.11 -15.95 -39.09
N SER A 31 15.19 -16.11 -39.87
CA SER A 31 16.08 -15.02 -40.31
C SER A 31 15.42 -13.93 -41.15
N THR A 32 14.25 -14.21 -41.73
CA THR A 32 13.49 -13.27 -42.57
C THR A 32 12.27 -12.69 -41.86
N THR A 33 12.15 -12.91 -40.54
CA THR A 33 11.04 -12.37 -39.74
C THR A 33 11.05 -10.85 -39.77
N THR A 34 9.94 -10.25 -40.16
CA THR A 34 9.74 -8.79 -40.19
C THR A 34 8.71 -8.34 -39.16
N ARG A 35 7.87 -9.25 -38.68
CA ARG A 35 6.78 -8.96 -37.75
C ARG A 35 6.55 -10.13 -36.79
N VAL A 36 6.37 -9.81 -35.51
CA VAL A 36 5.76 -10.69 -34.52
C VAL A 36 4.26 -10.36 -34.44
N ASN A 37 3.42 -11.37 -34.57
CA ASN A 37 1.98 -11.26 -34.40
C ASN A 37 1.67 -11.68 -32.96
N PHE A 38 1.31 -10.73 -32.11
CA PHE A 38 0.94 -10.98 -30.72
C PHE A 38 -0.59 -10.85 -30.59
N GLY A 39 -1.30 -11.93 -30.89
CA GLY A 39 -2.74 -11.91 -31.13
C GLY A 39 -3.06 -11.00 -32.32
N ALA A 40 -3.90 -10.00 -32.09
CA ALA A 40 -4.22 -8.98 -33.10
C ALA A 40 -3.10 -7.92 -33.26
N ALA A 41 -2.22 -7.77 -32.27
CA ALA A 41 -1.19 -6.74 -32.29
C ALA A 41 -0.04 -7.12 -33.26
N ALA A 42 0.43 -6.13 -34.01
CA ALA A 42 1.63 -6.23 -34.84
C ALA A 42 2.81 -5.62 -34.07
N VAL A 43 3.87 -6.39 -33.85
CA VAL A 43 5.05 -5.94 -33.11
C VAL A 43 6.28 -6.07 -34.01
N THR A 44 7.09 -5.02 -34.05
CA THR A 44 8.40 -5.05 -34.72
C THR A 44 9.39 -5.83 -33.85
N PRO A 45 10.09 -6.85 -34.40
CA PRO A 45 11.16 -7.53 -33.68
C PRO A 45 12.27 -6.57 -33.24
N VAL A 46 12.84 -6.81 -32.05
CA VAL A 46 14.03 -6.11 -31.55
C VAL A 46 15.30 -6.70 -32.18
N SER A 47 15.37 -8.02 -32.30
CA SER A 47 16.45 -8.72 -32.99
C SER A 47 15.95 -9.98 -33.68
N VAL A 48 16.62 -10.35 -34.77
CA VAL A 48 16.26 -11.49 -35.61
C VAL A 48 17.52 -12.25 -36.02
N THR A 49 17.50 -13.55 -35.84
CA THR A 49 18.52 -14.50 -36.31
C THR A 49 17.83 -15.69 -36.97
N ALA A 50 18.59 -16.68 -37.44
CA ALA A 50 18.02 -17.89 -38.04
C ALA A 50 17.19 -18.74 -37.06
N THR A 51 17.48 -18.65 -35.76
CA THR A 51 16.92 -19.52 -34.71
C THR A 51 16.29 -18.80 -33.52
N LEU A 52 16.47 -17.49 -33.43
CA LEU A 52 15.99 -16.66 -32.32
C LEU A 52 15.45 -15.32 -32.86
N VAL A 53 14.27 -14.94 -32.38
CA VAL A 53 13.70 -13.60 -32.53
C VAL A 53 13.41 -13.03 -31.15
N THR A 54 13.71 -11.76 -30.91
CA THR A 54 13.30 -11.07 -29.67
C THR A 54 12.29 -9.98 -29.99
N PHE A 55 11.34 -9.74 -29.09
CA PHE A 55 10.39 -8.64 -29.17
C PHE A 55 9.97 -8.19 -27.77
N VAL A 56 9.38 -7.01 -27.68
CA VAL A 56 8.81 -6.49 -26.43
C VAL A 56 7.30 -6.70 -26.44
N VAL A 57 6.72 -7.22 -25.35
CA VAL A 57 5.27 -7.36 -25.20
C VAL A 57 4.63 -5.97 -25.33
N PRO A 58 3.72 -5.76 -26.29
CA PRO A 58 3.20 -4.42 -26.59
C PRO A 58 2.32 -3.89 -25.44
N SER A 59 2.29 -2.57 -25.26
CA SER A 59 1.39 -1.91 -24.30
C SER A 59 -0.09 -2.12 -24.60
N THR A 60 -0.42 -2.48 -25.84
CA THR A 60 -1.77 -2.84 -26.29
C THR A 60 -2.11 -4.32 -26.08
N ALA A 61 -1.24 -5.10 -25.44
CA ALA A 61 -1.57 -6.46 -25.04
C ALA A 61 -2.83 -6.48 -24.15
N PRO A 62 -3.66 -7.54 -24.21
CA PRO A 62 -4.84 -7.62 -23.37
C PRO A 62 -4.45 -7.56 -21.89
N CYS A 63 -5.37 -7.09 -21.04
CA CYS A 63 -5.10 -6.94 -19.61
C CYS A 63 -4.74 -8.27 -18.92
N SER A 64 -5.21 -9.41 -19.42
CA SER A 64 -4.86 -10.73 -18.92
C SER A 64 -5.16 -11.84 -19.93
N GLY A 65 -4.48 -12.97 -19.81
CA GLY A 65 -4.88 -14.22 -20.44
C GLY A 65 -3.98 -14.67 -21.59
N GLN A 66 -4.35 -15.77 -22.22
CA GLN A 66 -3.56 -16.41 -23.27
C GLN A 66 -3.68 -15.65 -24.60
N VAL A 67 -2.53 -15.37 -25.21
CA VAL A 67 -2.40 -14.76 -26.53
C VAL A 67 -1.63 -15.69 -27.46
N SER A 68 -2.12 -15.87 -28.67
CA SER A 68 -1.39 -16.62 -29.71
C SER A 68 -0.29 -15.76 -30.31
N VAL A 69 0.95 -16.26 -30.31
CA VAL A 69 2.11 -15.58 -30.89
C VAL A 69 2.61 -16.35 -32.11
N SER A 70 2.79 -15.64 -33.23
CA SER A 70 3.41 -16.16 -34.45
C SER A 70 4.34 -15.12 -35.08
N VAL A 71 5.09 -15.49 -36.11
CA VAL A 71 5.93 -14.56 -36.88
C VAL A 71 5.53 -14.53 -38.34
N THR A 72 5.73 -13.38 -38.99
CA THR A 72 5.55 -13.19 -40.43
C THR A 72 6.89 -12.88 -41.07
N SER A 73 7.23 -13.56 -42.17
CA SER A 73 8.45 -13.31 -42.94
C SER A 73 8.30 -12.11 -43.90
N SER A 74 9.41 -11.64 -44.45
CA SER A 74 9.44 -10.62 -45.52
C SER A 74 8.68 -11.05 -46.79
N ALA A 75 8.52 -12.35 -47.01
CA ALA A 75 7.73 -12.91 -48.10
C ALA A 75 6.23 -13.04 -47.76
N GLY A 76 5.80 -12.60 -46.57
CA GLY A 76 4.40 -12.64 -46.12
C GLY A 76 3.93 -13.99 -45.57
N ALA A 77 4.81 -14.99 -45.41
CA ALA A 77 4.45 -16.28 -44.84
C ALA A 77 4.41 -16.23 -43.30
N THR A 78 3.34 -16.78 -42.71
CA THR A 78 3.17 -16.88 -41.25
C THR A 78 3.60 -18.25 -40.73
N SER A 79 4.26 -18.29 -39.56
CA SER A 79 4.63 -19.54 -38.87
C SER A 79 3.43 -20.24 -38.21
N ASN A 80 3.68 -21.37 -37.53
CA ASN A 80 2.77 -21.85 -36.49
C ASN A 80 2.66 -20.81 -35.34
N ALA A 81 1.64 -20.97 -34.49
CA ALA A 81 1.44 -20.13 -33.32
C ALA A 81 1.68 -20.92 -32.03
N LEU A 82 2.26 -20.26 -31.02
CA LEU A 82 2.38 -20.77 -29.66
C LEU A 82 1.68 -19.84 -28.67
N PRO A 83 1.17 -20.37 -27.53
CA PRO A 83 0.52 -19.56 -26.51
C PRO A 83 1.52 -18.83 -25.62
N PHE A 84 1.24 -17.56 -25.35
CA PHE A 84 1.91 -16.75 -24.34
C PHE A 84 0.86 -16.20 -23.36
N PHE A 85 1.10 -16.29 -22.06
CA PHE A 85 0.14 -15.80 -21.08
C PHE A 85 0.49 -14.39 -20.60
N VAL A 86 -0.41 -13.44 -20.81
CA VAL A 86 -0.25 -12.07 -20.31
C VAL A 86 -0.74 -12.00 -18.87
N ILE A 87 0.14 -11.57 -17.97
CA ILE A 87 -0.15 -11.39 -16.54
C ILE A 87 -0.65 -9.97 -16.31
N ALA A 88 -1.79 -9.85 -15.64
CA ALA A 88 -2.39 -8.56 -15.34
C ALA A 88 -1.60 -7.77 -14.31
N THR A 89 -1.44 -6.48 -14.55
CA THR A 89 -0.97 -5.54 -13.53
C THR A 89 -2.00 -5.47 -12.40
N PRO A 90 -1.56 -5.49 -11.12
CA PRO A 90 -2.47 -5.36 -10.00
C PRO A 90 -3.01 -3.94 -9.88
N THR A 91 -4.16 -3.81 -9.20
CA THR A 91 -4.78 -2.52 -8.88
C THR A 91 -5.04 -2.43 -7.39
N THR A 92 -4.99 -1.23 -6.83
CA THR A 92 -5.40 -0.95 -5.45
C THR A 92 -6.68 -0.13 -5.44
N THR A 93 -7.59 -0.42 -4.52
CA THR A 93 -8.88 0.28 -4.39
C THR A 93 -9.06 0.96 -3.04
N GLY A 94 -8.31 0.56 -2.01
CA GLY A 94 -8.37 1.19 -0.70
C GLY A 94 -7.70 0.37 0.40
N LEU A 95 -7.76 0.89 1.62
CA LEU A 95 -7.20 0.30 2.82
C LEU A 95 -8.30 0.12 3.88
N SER A 96 -8.12 -0.84 4.79
CA SER A 96 -9.02 -1.02 5.95
C SER A 96 -8.91 0.11 6.98
N VAL A 97 -7.75 0.77 7.02
CA VAL A 97 -7.47 1.94 7.87
C VAL A 97 -6.74 2.99 7.04
N THR A 98 -6.97 4.25 7.34
CA THR A 98 -6.32 5.37 6.66
C THR A 98 -5.11 5.90 7.43
N CYS A 99 -4.89 5.45 8.67
CA CYS A 99 -3.82 5.93 9.53
C CYS A 99 -3.17 4.80 10.33
N VAL A 100 -1.90 4.97 10.69
CA VAL A 100 -1.13 4.09 11.58
C VAL A 100 -0.14 4.90 12.44
N SER A 101 0.42 4.28 13.48
CA SER A 101 1.44 4.92 14.31
C SER A 101 2.79 4.99 13.59
N ALA A 102 3.45 6.14 13.64
CA ALA A 102 4.83 6.30 13.18
C ALA A 102 5.82 5.51 14.03
N ALA A 103 5.54 5.28 15.32
CA ALA A 103 6.43 4.58 16.22
C ALA A 103 6.40 3.06 16.00
N THR A 104 5.22 2.49 15.76
CA THR A 104 5.02 1.02 15.75
C THR A 104 4.47 0.48 14.44
N GLY A 105 4.00 1.33 13.53
CA GLY A 105 3.26 0.91 12.36
C GLY A 105 1.83 0.48 12.71
N GLY A 106 1.30 -0.51 11.97
CA GLY A 106 -0.03 -1.03 12.23
C GLY A 106 -0.45 -2.12 11.24
N SER A 107 -1.46 -2.91 11.60
CA SER A 107 -2.05 -3.89 10.67
C SER A 107 -2.99 -3.19 9.70
N VAL A 108 -2.79 -3.45 8.41
CA VAL A 108 -3.55 -2.83 7.32
C VAL A 108 -3.96 -3.92 6.33
N THR A 109 -5.23 -3.94 5.93
CA THR A 109 -5.69 -4.72 4.78
C THR A 109 -5.74 -3.82 3.57
N LEU A 110 -5.00 -4.20 2.53
CA LEU A 110 -5.05 -3.59 1.21
C LEU A 110 -6.10 -4.33 0.37
N PHE A 111 -6.97 -3.57 -0.30
CA PHE A 111 -7.98 -4.08 -1.23
C PHE A 111 -7.60 -3.76 -2.67
N GLY A 112 -8.00 -4.63 -3.60
CA GLY A 112 -7.65 -4.46 -5.00
C GLY A 112 -8.01 -5.65 -5.89
N THR A 113 -7.24 -5.85 -6.96
CA THR A 113 -7.35 -7.01 -7.86
C THR A 113 -5.99 -7.52 -8.30
N ASN A 114 -5.97 -8.79 -8.76
CA ASN A 114 -4.81 -9.49 -9.30
C ASN A 114 -3.64 -9.61 -8.29
N PHE A 115 -3.95 -9.80 -7.01
CA PHE A 115 -2.95 -10.06 -5.98
C PHE A 115 -2.51 -11.53 -6.08
N LEU A 116 -1.35 -11.75 -6.72
CA LEU A 116 -0.78 -13.08 -6.94
C LEU A 116 0.12 -13.49 -5.76
N SER A 117 0.60 -14.73 -5.74
CA SER A 117 1.61 -15.17 -4.76
C SER A 117 2.97 -14.49 -5.02
N GLY A 118 3.81 -14.39 -3.98
CA GLY A 118 5.13 -13.75 -4.09
C GLY A 118 5.08 -12.23 -4.23
N THR A 119 4.07 -11.62 -3.61
CA THR A 119 3.75 -10.21 -3.76
C THR A 119 4.40 -9.36 -2.68
N GLN A 120 4.66 -8.10 -2.99
CA GLN A 120 5.20 -7.14 -2.04
C GLN A 120 4.34 -5.88 -1.99
N VAL A 121 3.98 -5.45 -0.80
CA VAL A 121 3.32 -4.15 -0.58
C VAL A 121 4.41 -3.11 -0.38
N GLY A 122 4.39 -2.04 -1.19
CA GLY A 122 5.24 -0.88 -1.02
C GLY A 122 4.49 0.20 -0.25
N VAL A 123 5.13 0.78 0.77
CA VAL A 123 4.60 1.89 1.57
C VAL A 123 5.51 3.09 1.36
N GLY A 124 5.31 3.80 0.24
CA GLY A 124 6.04 4.99 -0.14
C GLY A 124 7.54 4.91 0.11
N SER A 125 8.06 5.88 0.88
CA SER A 125 9.46 5.90 1.30
C SER A 125 9.75 5.11 2.58
N VAL A 126 8.72 4.59 3.26
CA VAL A 126 8.86 3.81 4.50
C VAL A 126 9.44 2.42 4.21
N GLY A 127 9.09 1.85 3.06
CA GLY A 127 9.70 0.65 2.54
C GLY A 127 8.71 -0.42 2.11
N ASN A 128 9.23 -1.63 1.91
CA ASN A 128 8.50 -2.70 1.28
C ASN A 128 8.26 -3.88 2.25
N VAL A 129 7.07 -4.46 2.20
CA VAL A 129 6.62 -5.57 3.04
C VAL A 129 6.29 -6.76 2.17
N ALA A 130 7.02 -7.86 2.35
CA ALA A 130 6.70 -9.12 1.69
C ALA A 130 5.38 -9.68 2.24
N VAL A 131 4.50 -10.11 1.35
CA VAL A 131 3.18 -10.64 1.71
C VAL A 131 2.89 -11.93 0.96
N THR A 132 2.01 -12.76 1.54
CA THR A 132 1.46 -13.94 0.87
C THR A 132 -0.06 -13.77 0.82
N PRO A 133 -0.62 -13.15 -0.24
CA PRO A 133 -2.06 -12.99 -0.37
C PRO A 133 -2.75 -14.35 -0.35
N THR A 134 -3.77 -14.49 0.48
CA THR A 134 -4.66 -15.68 0.49
C THR A 134 -5.87 -15.49 -0.44
N GLN A 135 -6.09 -14.26 -0.91
CA GLN A 135 -7.16 -13.88 -1.82
C GLN A 135 -6.62 -12.95 -2.90
N ALA A 136 -7.14 -13.06 -4.13
CA ALA A 136 -6.69 -12.25 -5.26
C ALA A 136 -7.12 -10.78 -5.19
N SER A 137 -7.98 -10.42 -4.23
CA SER A 137 -8.56 -9.08 -4.08
C SER A 137 -8.27 -8.39 -2.75
N GLN A 138 -7.59 -9.07 -1.81
CA GLN A 138 -7.17 -8.46 -0.56
C GLN A 138 -5.93 -9.12 0.01
N VAL A 139 -5.13 -8.32 0.72
CA VAL A 139 -3.99 -8.81 1.48
C VAL A 139 -3.82 -7.99 2.75
N THR A 140 -3.62 -8.67 3.87
CA THR A 140 -3.27 -8.02 5.14
C THR A 140 -1.75 -8.01 5.30
N PHE A 141 -1.22 -6.86 5.71
CA PHE A 141 0.19 -6.66 6.00
C PHE A 141 0.35 -5.81 7.27
N THR A 142 1.55 -5.82 7.84
CA THR A 142 1.92 -4.88 8.89
C THR A 142 2.71 -3.75 8.27
N ALA A 143 2.14 -2.56 8.24
CA ALA A 143 2.83 -1.35 7.82
C ALA A 143 4.06 -1.14 8.74
N PRO A 144 5.27 -0.93 8.20
CA PRO A 144 6.46 -0.75 9.03
C PRO A 144 6.38 0.54 9.84
N ALA A 145 7.14 0.62 10.94
CA ALA A 145 7.33 1.88 11.67
C ALA A 145 8.05 2.92 10.79
N ASN A 146 7.73 4.21 11.02
CA ASN A 146 8.35 5.36 10.36
C ASN A 146 8.96 6.33 11.41
N PRO A 147 9.95 5.90 12.21
CA PRO A 147 10.47 6.70 13.32
C PRO A 147 11.24 7.95 12.85
N GLY A 148 11.69 7.98 11.58
CA GLY A 148 12.41 9.11 10.99
C GLY A 148 11.50 10.18 10.39
N GLN A 149 10.19 10.08 10.57
CA GLN A 149 9.24 11.05 10.06
C GLN A 149 9.51 12.47 10.58
N VAL A 150 9.40 13.46 9.69
CA VAL A 150 9.41 14.88 10.04
C VAL A 150 7.99 15.41 10.00
N GLY A 151 7.56 16.08 11.07
CA GLY A 151 6.21 16.61 11.23
C GLY A 151 5.22 15.60 11.82
N THR A 152 4.06 16.10 12.24
CA THR A 152 3.05 15.31 12.97
C THR A 152 2.38 14.23 12.11
N VAL A 153 2.30 14.45 10.78
CA VAL A 153 1.67 13.54 9.82
C VAL A 153 2.56 13.34 8.58
N SER A 154 2.68 12.10 8.10
CA SER A 154 3.32 11.78 6.83
C SER A 154 2.44 10.84 6.01
N THR A 155 1.97 11.32 4.87
CA THR A 155 1.15 10.54 3.94
C THR A 155 2.04 9.72 3.01
N GLN A 156 1.80 8.42 2.97
CA GLN A 156 2.58 7.45 2.19
C GLN A 156 1.70 6.74 1.17
N PRO A 157 2.06 6.72 -0.12
CA PRO A 157 1.35 5.93 -1.11
C PRO A 157 1.55 4.44 -0.85
N VAL A 158 0.47 3.68 -0.98
CA VAL A 158 0.52 2.22 -0.89
C VAL A 158 0.36 1.62 -2.28
N THR A 159 1.33 0.82 -2.68
CA THR A 159 1.34 0.07 -3.94
C THR A 159 1.50 -1.42 -3.67
N ILE A 160 1.19 -2.23 -4.67
CA ILE A 160 1.42 -3.67 -4.63
C ILE A 160 2.14 -4.13 -5.89
N THR A 161 3.18 -4.94 -5.72
CA THR A 161 4.01 -5.46 -6.79
C THR A 161 3.84 -6.96 -6.88
N THR A 162 3.40 -7.43 -8.05
CA THR A 162 3.24 -8.84 -8.40
C THR A 162 4.10 -9.14 -9.64
N ALA A 163 4.08 -10.39 -10.11
CA ALA A 163 4.68 -10.74 -11.41
C ALA A 163 4.09 -9.94 -12.59
N GLY A 164 2.84 -9.47 -12.48
CA GLY A 164 2.18 -8.61 -13.47
C GLY A 164 2.60 -7.14 -13.43
N GLY A 165 3.50 -6.77 -12.51
CA GLY A 165 4.03 -5.43 -12.34
C GLY A 165 3.58 -4.79 -11.03
N THR A 166 3.79 -3.48 -10.94
CA THR A 166 3.43 -2.67 -9.77
C THR A 166 2.16 -1.88 -10.07
N SER A 167 1.22 -1.87 -9.12
CA SER A 167 0.03 -1.04 -9.22
C SER A 167 0.38 0.44 -9.21
N ALA A 168 -0.47 1.28 -9.82
CA ALA A 168 -0.51 2.68 -9.44
C ALA A 168 -0.94 2.79 -7.97
N SER A 169 -0.45 3.79 -7.23
CA SER A 169 -0.94 4.09 -5.88
C SER A 169 -2.32 4.74 -5.91
N GLY A 170 -2.57 5.61 -6.90
CA GLY A 170 -3.84 6.34 -7.04
C GLY A 170 -4.19 7.09 -5.75
N THR A 171 -5.36 6.80 -5.19
CA THR A 171 -5.84 7.34 -3.90
C THR A 171 -5.59 6.40 -2.71
N THR A 172 -4.82 5.33 -2.90
CA THR A 172 -4.49 4.38 -1.83
C THR A 172 -3.32 4.95 -1.02
N LEU A 173 -3.64 5.71 0.03
CA LEU A 173 -2.68 6.40 0.88
C LEU A 173 -2.88 5.99 2.34
N VAL A 174 -1.79 5.92 3.10
CA VAL A 174 -1.81 5.74 4.55
C VAL A 174 -1.07 6.88 5.23
N ASP A 175 -1.67 7.44 6.28
CA ASP A 175 -1.07 8.50 7.08
C ASP A 175 -0.37 7.93 8.31
N TYR A 176 0.89 8.32 8.49
CA TYR A 176 1.65 8.02 9.69
C TYR A 176 1.57 9.19 10.68
N TYR A 177 1.13 8.90 11.89
CA TYR A 177 1.00 9.89 12.96
C TYR A 177 2.04 9.68 14.05
N LEU A 178 2.68 10.77 14.49
CA LEU A 178 3.42 10.76 15.76
C LEU A 178 2.43 10.74 16.93
N ALA A 179 2.80 10.07 18.01
CA ALA A 179 2.01 10.12 19.24
C ALA A 179 1.87 11.57 19.74
N PRO A 180 0.70 11.96 20.26
CA PRO A 180 0.50 13.29 20.81
C PRO A 180 1.33 13.48 22.09
N ALA A 181 1.50 14.72 22.53
CA ALA A 181 2.10 15.01 23.83
C ALA A 181 1.32 16.12 24.52
N ILE A 182 0.94 15.90 25.78
CA ILE A 182 0.32 16.91 26.62
C ILE A 182 1.43 17.67 27.34
N THR A 183 1.41 18.99 27.23
CA THR A 183 2.36 19.89 27.91
C THR A 183 1.78 20.54 29.15
N SER A 184 0.46 20.81 29.16
CA SER A 184 -0.21 21.37 30.34
C SER A 184 -1.72 21.18 30.30
N VAL A 185 -2.35 21.24 31.47
CA VAL A 185 -3.79 21.21 31.65
C VAL A 185 -4.19 22.37 32.57
N LEU A 186 -5.26 23.10 32.23
CA LEU A 186 -5.75 24.23 33.01
C LEU A 186 -7.29 24.30 33.01
N PRO A 187 -7.96 24.32 34.18
CA PRO A 187 -7.42 24.12 35.53
C PRO A 187 -6.74 22.76 35.74
N THR A 188 -5.82 22.64 36.70
CA THR A 188 -5.15 21.37 37.04
C THR A 188 -5.99 20.46 37.94
N SER A 189 -7.18 20.91 38.33
CA SER A 189 -8.13 20.18 39.15
C SER A 189 -9.56 20.56 38.79
N GLY A 190 -10.52 19.67 39.02
CA GLY A 190 -11.93 19.95 38.76
C GLY A 190 -12.86 18.81 39.14
N THR A 191 -14.12 19.15 39.25
CA THR A 191 -15.25 18.26 39.50
C THR A 191 -15.88 17.83 38.17
N ALA A 192 -16.75 16.81 38.21
CA ALA A 192 -17.47 16.36 37.02
C ALA A 192 -18.26 17.51 36.36
N GLY A 193 -18.07 17.68 35.04
CA GLY A 193 -18.70 18.75 34.26
C GLY A 193 -17.83 20.00 34.08
N ASP A 194 -16.73 20.14 34.82
CA ASP A 194 -15.81 21.26 34.63
C ASP A 194 -15.11 21.16 33.27
N GLN A 195 -14.93 22.32 32.62
CA GLN A 195 -14.16 22.41 31.39
C GLN A 195 -12.69 22.71 31.68
N ILE A 196 -11.81 21.93 31.06
CA ILE A 196 -10.37 22.08 31.13
C ILE A 196 -9.80 22.32 29.74
N THR A 197 -8.78 23.16 29.66
CA THR A 197 -7.96 23.34 28.47
C THR A 197 -6.76 22.41 28.57
N VAL A 198 -6.59 21.53 27.59
CA VAL A 198 -5.44 20.64 27.44
C VAL A 198 -4.57 21.21 26.33
N ASN A 199 -3.34 21.61 26.66
CA ASN A 199 -2.36 22.10 25.70
C ASN A 199 -1.32 21.02 25.41
N GLY A 200 -0.80 21.00 24.19
CA GLY A 200 0.12 19.98 23.77
C GLY A 200 0.57 20.10 22.33
N THR A 201 0.89 18.96 21.73
CA THR A 201 1.25 18.80 20.32
C THR A 201 0.64 17.52 19.77
N GLY A 202 0.48 17.44 18.45
CA GLY A 202 0.01 16.21 17.79
C GLY A 202 -1.45 15.88 18.03
N PHE A 203 -2.29 16.82 18.49
CA PHE A 203 -3.74 16.63 18.66
C PHE A 203 -4.47 16.67 17.31
N VAL A 204 -4.13 15.74 16.41
CA VAL A 204 -4.72 15.60 15.08
C VAL A 204 -5.47 14.29 15.02
N GLY A 205 -6.75 14.32 14.63
CA GLY A 205 -7.58 13.12 14.61
C GLY A 205 -7.76 12.48 15.99
N VAL A 206 -7.85 13.29 17.05
CA VAL A 206 -8.13 12.81 18.41
C VAL A 206 -9.46 12.09 18.42
N ASP A 207 -9.46 10.84 18.84
CA ASP A 207 -10.67 10.02 18.98
C ASP A 207 -11.06 9.83 20.46
N THR A 208 -10.10 9.88 21.39
CA THR A 208 -10.36 9.65 22.81
C THR A 208 -9.54 10.58 23.70
N VAL A 209 -10.18 11.12 24.74
CA VAL A 209 -9.50 11.73 25.90
C VAL A 209 -9.91 10.94 27.14
N THR A 210 -8.94 10.39 27.85
CA THR A 210 -9.19 9.50 28.99
C THR A 210 -8.71 10.13 30.28
N PHE A 211 -9.58 10.15 31.28
CA PHE A 211 -9.22 10.44 32.65
C PHE A 211 -9.02 9.14 33.41
N THR A 212 -7.97 9.06 34.22
CA THR A 212 -7.72 7.95 35.15
C THR A 212 -7.70 8.51 36.56
N ASP A 213 -8.46 7.92 37.48
CA ASP A 213 -8.51 8.38 38.87
C ASP A 213 -7.47 7.70 39.77
N SER A 214 -7.47 8.05 41.06
CA SER A 214 -6.57 7.48 42.07
C SER A 214 -6.80 6.00 42.35
N ALA A 215 -7.94 5.44 41.94
CA ALA A 215 -8.29 4.02 42.04
C ALA A 215 -8.03 3.26 40.72
N ALA A 216 -7.38 3.91 39.74
CA ALA A 216 -7.12 3.40 38.40
C ALA A 216 -8.39 3.11 37.57
N ALA A 217 -9.54 3.66 37.95
CA ALA A 217 -10.72 3.65 37.08
C ALA A 217 -10.52 4.67 35.94
N THR A 218 -11.03 4.34 34.75
CA THR A 218 -10.92 5.20 33.57
C THR A 218 -12.29 5.66 33.11
N ALA A 219 -12.36 6.90 32.62
CA ALA A 219 -13.55 7.44 31.98
C ALA A 219 -13.18 8.31 30.77
N THR A 220 -13.94 8.17 29.69
CA THR A 220 -13.78 8.98 28.48
C THR A 220 -14.46 10.34 28.67
N ALA A 221 -13.73 11.40 28.37
CA ALA A 221 -14.23 12.76 28.40
C ALA A 221 -14.88 13.15 27.07
N VAL A 222 -15.88 14.02 27.14
CA VAL A 222 -16.30 14.80 25.97
C VAL A 222 -15.25 15.87 25.71
N PHE A 223 -14.81 16.03 24.46
CA PHE A 223 -13.80 16.99 24.10
C PHE A 223 -14.13 17.72 22.79
N ASN A 224 -13.52 18.89 22.62
CA ASN A 224 -13.58 19.71 21.42
C ASN A 224 -12.15 20.13 21.02
N PRO A 225 -11.58 19.57 19.93
CA PRO A 225 -10.30 20.02 19.41
C PRO A 225 -10.36 21.49 18.99
N VAL A 226 -9.41 22.30 19.47
CA VAL A 226 -9.25 23.71 19.06
C VAL A 226 -8.21 23.81 17.95
N GLY A 227 -7.19 22.96 18.00
CA GLY A 227 -6.17 22.79 16.96
C GLY A 227 -5.16 21.73 17.35
N ALA A 228 -4.13 21.53 16.52
CA ALA A 228 -3.14 20.47 16.73
C ALA A 228 -2.33 20.58 18.04
N GLY A 229 -2.40 21.71 18.74
CA GLY A 229 -1.75 21.93 20.03
C GLY A 229 -2.70 22.22 21.20
N GLN A 230 -4.01 22.15 20.99
CA GLN A 230 -4.97 22.43 22.05
C GLN A 230 -6.32 21.74 21.83
N LEU A 231 -6.89 21.20 22.91
CA LEU A 231 -8.29 20.79 22.97
C LEU A 231 -8.91 21.24 24.28
N VAL A 232 -10.24 21.36 24.30
CA VAL A 232 -11.02 21.53 25.53
C VAL A 232 -11.64 20.18 25.87
N ALA A 233 -11.49 19.72 27.10
CA ALA A 233 -12.12 18.50 27.61
C ALA A 233 -13.04 18.81 28.79
N THR A 234 -14.09 18.01 28.94
CA THR A 234 -15.01 18.09 30.09
C THR A 234 -14.69 16.96 31.04
N VAL A 235 -14.45 17.27 32.32
CA VAL A 235 -14.14 16.27 33.35
C VAL A 235 -15.32 15.30 33.45
N PRO A 236 -15.11 13.98 33.23
CA PRO A 236 -16.19 13.00 33.27
C PRO A 236 -16.63 12.70 34.71
N GLY A 237 -17.89 12.30 34.88
CA GLY A 237 -18.41 11.82 36.17
C GLY A 237 -18.05 10.36 36.44
N GLY A 238 -18.30 9.91 37.68
CA GLY A 238 -18.11 8.51 38.07
C GLY A 238 -16.68 8.12 38.46
N LEU A 239 -15.79 9.09 38.59
CA LEU A 239 -14.41 8.90 39.04
C LEU A 239 -14.25 9.22 40.53
N ALA A 240 -13.31 8.54 41.18
CA ALA A 240 -12.92 8.80 42.56
C ALA A 240 -12.16 10.12 42.68
N THR A 241 -12.41 10.85 43.76
CA THR A 241 -11.67 12.08 44.11
C THR A 241 -10.23 11.75 44.47
N GLY A 242 -9.28 12.57 44.03
CA GLY A 242 -7.87 12.41 44.32
C GLY A 242 -6.95 12.69 43.13
N ALA A 243 -5.69 12.28 43.27
CA ALA A 243 -4.70 12.41 42.20
C ALA A 243 -5.03 11.45 41.05
N GLY A 244 -5.18 12.00 39.85
CA GLY A 244 -5.43 11.27 38.62
C GLY A 244 -4.57 11.77 37.47
N THR A 245 -4.87 11.29 36.27
CA THR A 245 -4.18 11.67 35.04
C THR A 245 -5.14 11.83 33.87
N ILE A 246 -4.67 12.55 32.85
CA ILE A 246 -5.31 12.72 31.56
C ILE A 246 -4.37 12.18 30.47
N THR A 247 -4.91 11.42 29.53
CA THR A 247 -4.25 11.03 28.29
C THR A 247 -5.11 11.40 27.09
N VAL A 248 -4.47 11.65 25.95
CA VAL A 248 -5.10 11.90 24.66
C VAL A 248 -4.66 10.81 23.69
N HIS A 249 -5.62 10.17 23.02
CA HIS A 249 -5.39 9.16 21.99
C HIS A 249 -5.59 9.74 20.60
N THR A 250 -4.73 9.32 19.67
CA THR A 250 -4.86 9.53 18.21
C THR A 250 -4.41 8.26 17.50
N CYS A 251 -4.51 8.22 16.17
CA CYS A 251 -3.86 7.17 15.36
C CYS A 251 -2.35 7.00 15.65
N GLY A 252 -1.67 8.03 16.16
CA GLY A 252 -0.25 7.98 16.53
C GLY A 252 0.03 7.17 17.80
N GLY A 253 -1.00 6.89 18.59
CA GLY A 253 -0.93 6.30 19.93
C GLY A 253 -1.39 7.28 21.01
N ASP A 254 -1.11 6.91 22.25
CA ASP A 254 -1.40 7.73 23.44
C ASP A 254 -0.35 8.79 23.69
N SER A 255 -0.78 9.90 24.27
CA SER A 255 0.12 10.88 24.88
C SER A 255 0.78 10.37 26.15
N ASN A 256 1.73 11.15 26.67
CA ASN A 256 2.09 11.06 28.08
C ASN A 256 0.86 11.26 28.99
N ALA A 257 0.90 10.65 30.17
CA ALA A 257 -0.09 10.90 31.21
C ALA A 257 0.22 12.24 31.90
N GLN A 258 -0.72 13.18 31.82
CA GLN A 258 -0.61 14.49 32.46
C GLN A 258 -1.38 14.49 33.78
N ALA A 259 -0.77 14.93 34.88
CA ALA A 259 -1.41 14.96 36.19
C ALA A 259 -2.64 15.89 36.20
N PHE A 260 -3.71 15.44 36.86
CA PHE A 260 -4.95 16.18 37.10
C PHE A 260 -5.59 15.72 38.41
N THR A 261 -6.10 16.64 39.24
CA THR A 261 -6.76 16.28 40.50
C THR A 261 -8.27 16.32 40.35
N ILE A 262 -8.92 15.18 40.61
CA ILE A 262 -10.38 15.07 40.60
C ILE A 262 -10.89 15.48 41.98
N THR A 263 -11.79 16.45 42.04
CA THR A 263 -12.33 17.01 43.29
C THR A 263 -13.81 16.71 43.47
#